data_AF-A0A9J7MZC3-F1
#
_entry.id   AF-A0A9J7MZC3-F1
#
_cell.length_a   1.000
_cell.length_b   1.000
_cell.length_c   1.000
_cell.angle_alpha   90.00
_cell.angle_beta   90.00
_cell.angle_gamma   90.00
#
_symmetry.space_group_name_H-M   'P 1'
#
loop_
_entity.id
_entity.type
_entity.pdbx_description
1 polymer ?
#
loop_
_entity_poly.entity_id
_entity_poly.type
_entity_poly.pdbx_seq_one_letter_code
_entity_poly.pdbx_strand_id
1 'polypeptide(L)'
;MVLHSPAVVPAAECDRYTNESHPHEAGYDSYMAGYVFIRMSHLQTMQGISAQQPVPPRFRRYLEVMRRFQDKVNIIRASIDHICLVGEDPVSRRPQWLYVTLAPSRAATINSAQIAELFSPYGSVDIRPLDGTHFLVAAHSFYCAKDILRAYRSHKLIHVTYYNMWKHSRAVQVLLWTSISVSILGIGWTFLGKSS
;
A
#
# COMPACT_ATOMS: atom_id res chain seq x y z
N MET A 1 13.56 5.61 -28.25
CA MET A 1 13.85 4.30 -28.87
C MET A 1 14.93 3.62 -28.04
N VAL A 2 14.67 2.41 -27.51
CA VAL A 2 15.66 1.66 -26.72
C VAL A 2 16.44 0.77 -27.68
N LEU A 3 17.76 0.84 -27.61
CA LEU A 3 18.65 0.15 -28.53
C LEU A 3 18.57 -1.38 -28.32
N HIS A 4 18.59 -2.15 -29.41
CA HIS A 4 18.47 -3.62 -29.42
C HIS A 4 17.18 -4.18 -28.81
N SER A 5 16.08 -3.42 -28.89
CA SER A 5 14.82 -3.92 -28.38
C SER A 5 14.34 -5.15 -29.17
N PRO A 6 13.93 -6.24 -28.50
CA PRO A 6 13.52 -7.47 -29.17
C PRO A 6 12.28 -7.25 -30.04
N ALA A 7 12.26 -7.89 -31.20
CA ALA A 7 11.09 -7.97 -32.06
C ALA A 7 10.25 -9.19 -31.65
N VAL A 8 8.94 -9.02 -31.58
CA VAL A 8 7.97 -10.10 -31.42
C VAL A 8 7.28 -10.26 -32.77
N VAL A 9 7.55 -11.38 -33.43
CA VAL A 9 7.02 -11.68 -34.77
C VAL A 9 6.15 -12.91 -34.65
N PRO A 10 4.86 -12.84 -35.01
CA PRO A 10 4.00 -14.01 -35.03
C PRO A 10 4.51 -15.05 -36.04
N ALA A 11 4.29 -16.33 -35.74
CA ALA A 11 4.53 -17.41 -36.72
C ALA A 11 3.60 -17.25 -37.92
N ALA A 12 3.97 -17.84 -39.07
CA ALA A 12 3.22 -17.71 -40.31
C ALA A 12 1.75 -18.18 -40.18
N GLU A 13 1.51 -19.16 -39.32
CA GLU A 13 0.21 -19.76 -39.05
C GLU A 13 -0.58 -19.02 -37.93
N CYS A 14 -0.03 -17.94 -37.38
CA CYS A 14 -0.54 -17.24 -36.19
C CYS A 14 -0.79 -15.76 -36.45
N ASP A 15 -1.57 -15.44 -37.47
CA ASP A 15 -1.93 -14.08 -37.88
C ASP A 15 -3.13 -13.48 -37.12
N ARG A 16 -3.84 -14.30 -36.32
CA ARG A 16 -5.07 -13.92 -35.58
C ARG A 16 -5.01 -12.59 -34.82
N TYR A 17 -3.85 -12.22 -34.28
CA TYR A 17 -3.66 -11.00 -33.48
C TYR A 17 -2.79 -9.94 -34.16
N THR A 18 -2.53 -10.09 -35.46
CA THR A 18 -1.81 -9.08 -36.25
C THR A 18 -2.67 -7.85 -36.54
N ASN A 19 -3.98 -8.07 -36.68
CA ASN A 19 -4.98 -7.03 -36.82
C ASN A 19 -5.65 -6.83 -35.46
N GLU A 20 -5.91 -5.58 -35.06
CA GLU A 20 -6.53 -5.20 -33.77
C GLU A 20 -8.01 -5.65 -33.63
N SER A 21 -8.42 -6.70 -34.33
CA SER A 21 -9.82 -7.12 -34.52
C SER A 21 -10.41 -7.93 -33.37
N HIS A 22 -9.59 -8.37 -32.41
CA HIS A 22 -10.03 -9.19 -31.26
C HIS A 22 -9.53 -8.64 -29.92
N PRO A 23 -9.90 -7.41 -29.54
CA PRO A 23 -9.52 -6.85 -28.25
C PRO A 23 -10.20 -7.63 -27.11
N HIS A 24 -9.48 -7.80 -26.00
CA HIS A 24 -9.99 -8.31 -24.72
C HIS A 24 -10.46 -9.78 -24.69
N GLU A 25 -9.89 -10.65 -25.52
CA GLU A 25 -9.94 -12.10 -25.30
C GLU A 25 -8.70 -12.62 -24.57
N ALA A 26 -8.85 -13.72 -23.82
CA ALA A 26 -7.78 -14.25 -22.97
C ALA A 26 -6.47 -14.55 -23.73
N GLY A 27 -6.57 -14.97 -25.00
CA GLY A 27 -5.41 -15.21 -25.86
C GLY A 27 -4.68 -13.91 -26.24
N TYR A 28 -5.43 -12.87 -26.60
CA TYR A 28 -4.88 -11.54 -26.88
C TYR A 28 -4.24 -10.91 -25.63
N ASP A 29 -4.92 -11.01 -24.47
CA ASP A 29 -4.40 -10.50 -23.21
C ASP A 29 -3.12 -11.23 -22.77
N SER A 30 -3.05 -12.55 -22.99
CA SER A 30 -1.84 -13.34 -22.73
C SER A 30 -0.69 -12.96 -23.66
N TYR A 31 -0.98 -12.72 -24.95
CA TYR A 31 -0.01 -12.21 -25.93
C TYR A 31 0.53 -10.83 -25.52
N MET A 32 -0.36 -9.91 -25.18
CA MET A 32 0.00 -8.57 -24.69
C MET A 32 0.79 -8.62 -23.38
N ALA A 33 0.42 -9.48 -22.44
CA ALA A 33 1.15 -9.68 -21.19
C ALA A 33 2.58 -10.17 -21.46
N GLY A 34 2.76 -11.15 -22.35
CA GLY A 34 4.08 -11.62 -22.78
C GLY A 34 4.90 -10.54 -23.49
N TYR A 35 4.26 -9.76 -24.37
CA TYR A 35 4.89 -8.63 -25.06
C TYR A 35 5.40 -7.58 -24.07
N VAL A 36 4.57 -7.16 -23.12
CA VAL A 36 4.95 -6.21 -22.06
C VAL A 36 6.06 -6.80 -21.19
N PHE A 37 5.99 -8.08 -20.81
CA PHE A 37 7.04 -8.75 -20.04
C PHE A 37 8.40 -8.67 -20.73
N ILE A 38 8.47 -8.98 -22.04
CA ILE A 38 9.70 -8.93 -22.82
C ILE A 38 10.25 -7.49 -22.88
N ARG A 39 9.39 -6.49 -23.10
CA ARG A 39 9.79 -5.07 -23.15
C ARG A 39 10.32 -4.58 -21.80
N MET A 40 9.63 -4.89 -20.70
CA MET A 40 10.07 -4.54 -19.35
C MET A 40 11.37 -5.24 -18.96
N SER A 41 11.52 -6.52 -19.33
CA SER A 41 12.76 -7.29 -19.12
C SER A 41 13.94 -6.65 -19.84
N HIS A 42 13.72 -6.20 -21.08
CA HIS A 42 14.73 -5.51 -21.87
C HIS A 42 15.10 -4.17 -21.24
N LEU A 43 14.13 -3.35 -20.85
CA LEU A 43 14.38 -2.09 -20.15
C LEU A 43 15.21 -2.31 -18.89
N GLN A 44 14.83 -3.28 -18.06
CA GLN A 44 15.54 -3.58 -16.81
C GLN A 44 16.96 -4.09 -17.05
N THR A 45 17.18 -4.82 -18.15
CA THR A 45 18.50 -5.38 -18.50
C THR A 45 19.43 -4.32 -19.07
N MET A 46 18.88 -3.35 -19.81
CA MET A 46 19.64 -2.25 -20.40
C MET A 46 19.88 -1.09 -19.40
N GLN A 47 19.21 -1.09 -18.25
CA GLN A 47 19.46 -0.10 -17.19
C GLN A 47 20.94 -0.14 -16.75
N GLY A 48 21.63 0.99 -16.92
CA GLY A 48 23.04 1.15 -16.53
C GLY A 48 24.07 0.68 -17.56
N ILE A 49 23.66 0.15 -18.72
CA ILE A 49 24.58 -0.17 -19.81
C ILE A 49 24.93 1.13 -20.55
N SER A 50 26.23 1.42 -20.71
CA SER A 50 26.71 2.59 -21.45
C SER A 50 26.31 2.49 -22.92
N ALA A 51 25.78 3.58 -23.47
CA ALA A 51 25.39 3.70 -24.87
C ALA A 51 26.57 3.55 -25.86
N GLN A 52 27.81 3.57 -25.35
CA GLN A 52 29.04 3.55 -26.15
C GLN A 52 29.47 2.13 -26.59
N GLN A 53 28.97 1.07 -25.95
CA GLN A 53 29.19 -0.33 -26.38
C GLN A 53 27.96 -1.21 -26.12
N PRO A 54 26.91 -1.06 -26.94
CA PRO A 54 25.69 -1.80 -26.76
C PRO A 54 25.85 -3.17 -27.44
N VAL A 55 26.24 -4.18 -26.68
CA VAL A 55 26.12 -5.57 -27.14
C VAL A 55 24.66 -5.99 -26.92
N PRO A 56 23.97 -6.55 -27.92
CA PRO A 56 22.60 -7.03 -27.74
C PRO A 56 22.58 -8.12 -26.65
N PRO A 57 21.74 -7.97 -25.61
CA PRO A 57 21.68 -8.95 -24.53
C PRO A 57 21.11 -10.28 -25.03
N ARG A 58 21.75 -11.39 -24.65
CA ARG A 58 21.23 -12.74 -24.89
C ARG A 58 19.98 -12.99 -24.05
N PHE A 59 19.06 -13.83 -24.53
CA PHE A 59 17.82 -14.14 -23.81
C PHE A 59 18.04 -14.61 -22.35
N ARG A 60 19.08 -15.43 -22.11
CA ARG A 60 19.47 -15.87 -20.76
C ARG A 60 19.69 -14.70 -19.79
N ARG A 61 20.21 -13.58 -20.28
CA ARG A 61 20.43 -12.39 -19.45
C ARG A 61 19.11 -11.80 -18.94
N TYR A 62 18.06 -11.81 -19.76
CA TYR A 62 16.73 -11.39 -19.33
C TYR A 62 16.23 -12.26 -18.17
N LEU A 63 16.36 -13.58 -18.30
CA LEU A 63 15.96 -14.52 -17.25
C LEU A 63 16.73 -14.29 -15.94
N GLU A 64 18.04 -14.05 -16.01
CA GLU A 64 18.86 -13.75 -14.84
C GLU A 64 18.41 -12.47 -14.12
N VAL A 65 18.15 -11.39 -14.87
CA VAL A 65 17.70 -10.11 -14.31
C VAL A 65 16.27 -10.21 -13.76
N MET A 66 15.40 -10.98 -14.42
CA MET A 66 14.01 -11.19 -13.99
C MET A 66 13.86 -12.19 -12.84
N ARG A 67 14.91 -12.97 -12.51
CA ARG A 67 14.87 -13.99 -11.45
C ARG A 67 14.37 -13.47 -10.10
N ARG A 68 14.63 -12.20 -9.78
CA ARG A 68 14.15 -11.54 -8.54
C ARG A 68 12.61 -11.39 -8.46
N PHE A 69 11.92 -11.54 -9.58
CA PHE A 69 10.44 -11.48 -9.69
C PHE A 69 9.80 -12.86 -9.83
N GLN A 70 10.61 -13.92 -9.87
CA GLN A 70 10.11 -15.30 -9.95
C GLN A 70 9.29 -15.64 -8.72
N ASP A 71 8.22 -16.42 -8.91
CA ASP A 71 7.36 -16.95 -7.83
C ASP A 71 6.71 -15.85 -6.98
N LYS A 72 6.48 -14.67 -7.56
CA LYS A 72 5.86 -13.52 -6.90
C LYS A 72 4.57 -13.12 -7.60
N VAL A 73 3.48 -13.08 -6.84
CA VAL A 73 2.16 -12.68 -7.33
C VAL A 73 1.86 -11.27 -6.83
N ASN A 74 1.68 -10.34 -7.75
CA ASN A 74 1.33 -8.95 -7.42
C ASN A 74 -0.03 -8.88 -6.72
N ILE A 75 -0.12 -8.16 -5.60
CA ILE A 75 -1.39 -7.88 -4.94
C ILE A 75 -1.71 -6.40 -5.05
N ILE A 76 -2.92 -6.11 -5.52
CA ILE A 76 -3.49 -4.77 -5.45
C ILE A 76 -4.20 -4.56 -4.12
N ARG A 77 -4.07 -3.34 -3.56
CA ARG A 77 -4.77 -2.91 -2.34
C ARG A 77 -4.48 -3.70 -1.06
N ALA A 78 -3.36 -4.41 -0.96
CA ALA A 78 -2.89 -5.03 0.29
C ALA A 78 -1.80 -4.21 1.02
N SER A 79 -1.51 -4.59 2.27
CA SER A 79 -0.41 -4.03 3.07
C SER A 79 0.98 -4.38 2.50
N ILE A 80 1.05 -5.43 1.69
CA ILE A 80 2.21 -5.91 0.95
C ILE A 80 1.99 -5.70 -0.55
N ASP A 81 3.07 -5.64 -1.32
CA ASP A 81 3.03 -5.44 -2.78
C ASP A 81 2.94 -6.75 -3.57
N HIS A 82 3.42 -7.86 -3.01
CA HIS A 82 3.33 -9.20 -3.60
C HIS A 82 3.27 -10.29 -2.54
N ILE A 83 2.71 -11.45 -2.91
CA ILE A 83 2.90 -12.72 -2.20
C ILE A 83 4.08 -13.46 -2.83
N CYS A 84 4.87 -14.12 -1.99
CA CYS A 84 5.87 -15.09 -2.43
C CYS A 84 5.25 -16.50 -2.41
N LEU A 85 5.18 -17.17 -3.57
CA LEU A 85 4.74 -18.57 -3.65
C LEU A 85 5.76 -19.53 -3.01
N VAL A 86 7.02 -19.08 -2.92
CA VAL A 86 8.12 -19.78 -2.26
C VAL A 86 8.78 -18.83 -1.27
N GLY A 87 8.78 -19.19 0.01
CA GLY A 87 9.36 -18.40 1.10
C GLY A 87 8.34 -17.51 1.82
N GLU A 88 8.84 -16.53 2.58
CA GLU A 88 8.02 -15.60 3.34
C GLU A 88 7.61 -14.37 2.51
N ASP A 89 6.44 -13.83 2.82
CA ASP A 89 5.96 -12.58 2.23
C ASP A 89 6.78 -11.36 2.69
N PRO A 90 6.89 -10.32 1.85
CA PRO A 90 7.64 -9.12 2.21
C PRO A 90 7.00 -8.39 3.40
N VAL A 91 7.82 -7.69 4.16
CA VAL A 91 7.33 -6.79 5.21
C VAL A 91 6.49 -5.67 4.58
N SER A 92 5.37 -5.35 5.23
CA SER A 92 4.51 -4.25 4.79
C SER A 92 5.30 -2.95 4.65
N ARG A 93 5.15 -2.31 3.50
CA ARG A 93 5.70 -0.97 3.21
C ARG A 93 4.64 0.13 3.35
N ARG A 94 3.48 -0.18 3.94
CA ARG A 94 2.46 0.85 4.14
C ARG A 94 2.85 1.78 5.28
N PRO A 95 2.54 3.08 5.16
CA PRO A 95 2.67 3.99 6.28
C PRO A 95 1.74 3.58 7.42
N GLN A 96 2.12 3.96 8.64
CA GLN A 96 1.23 3.89 9.78
C GLN A 96 -0.07 4.65 9.49
N TRP A 97 -1.20 4.08 9.90
CA TRP A 97 -2.50 4.72 9.72
C TRP A 97 -2.54 6.11 10.35
N LEU A 98 -3.28 7.01 9.72
CA LEU A 98 -3.54 8.33 10.25
C LEU A 98 -4.85 8.31 11.03
N TYR A 99 -4.87 9.06 12.12
CA TYR A 99 -6.03 9.30 12.95
C TYR A 99 -6.49 10.75 12.75
N VAL A 100 -7.69 10.90 12.21
CA VAL A 100 -8.29 12.20 11.92
C VAL A 100 -9.35 12.49 12.97
N THR A 101 -9.21 13.64 13.63
CA THR A 101 -10.17 14.18 14.59
C THR A 101 -10.81 15.44 14.01
N LEU A 102 -12.13 15.44 13.93
CA LEU A 102 -12.92 16.59 13.53
C LEU A 102 -13.28 17.44 14.75
N ALA A 103 -13.28 18.76 14.57
CA ALA A 103 -13.88 19.65 15.54
C ALA A 103 -15.39 19.34 15.71
N PRO A 104 -15.96 19.51 16.92
CA PRO A 104 -17.38 19.22 17.17
C PRO A 104 -18.34 19.92 16.21
N SER A 105 -18.00 21.13 15.76
CA SER A 105 -18.77 21.92 14.79
C SER A 105 -18.85 21.32 13.39
N ARG A 106 -17.97 20.37 13.04
CA ARG A 106 -17.88 19.73 11.73
C ARG A 106 -18.26 18.26 11.73
N ALA A 107 -18.33 17.64 12.91
CA ALA A 107 -18.54 16.20 13.09
C ALA A 107 -19.86 15.69 12.46
N ALA A 108 -20.94 16.46 12.56
CA ALA A 108 -22.23 16.07 11.99
C ALA A 108 -22.32 16.24 10.46
N THR A 109 -21.37 16.96 9.85
CA THR A 109 -21.47 17.36 8.43
C THR A 109 -20.51 16.61 7.53
N ILE A 110 -19.40 16.10 8.06
CA ILE A 110 -18.32 15.51 7.26
C ILE A 110 -18.42 13.98 7.23
N ASN A 111 -18.55 13.42 6.04
CA ASN A 111 -18.53 11.97 5.80
C ASN A 111 -17.17 11.46 5.28
N SER A 112 -17.03 10.14 5.14
CA SER A 112 -15.79 9.50 4.66
C SER A 112 -15.40 9.95 3.24
N ALA A 113 -16.37 10.14 2.34
CA ALA A 113 -16.12 10.57 0.96
C ALA A 113 -15.55 11.99 0.91
N GLN A 114 -16.06 12.91 1.73
CA GLN A 114 -15.55 14.28 1.82
C GLN A 114 -14.13 14.34 2.40
N ILE A 115 -13.80 13.47 3.36
CA ILE A 115 -12.41 13.36 3.84
C ILE A 115 -11.51 12.79 2.72
N ALA A 116 -12.01 11.85 1.91
CA ALA A 116 -11.25 11.31 0.77
C ALA A 116 -10.95 12.40 -0.26
N GLU A 117 -11.97 13.20 -0.59
CA GLU A 117 -11.86 14.34 -1.50
C GLU A 117 -10.88 15.38 -0.96
N LEU A 118 -10.96 15.69 0.33
CA LEU A 118 -10.07 16.63 1.01
C LEU A 118 -8.59 16.19 0.97
N PHE A 119 -8.33 14.88 1.00
CA PHE A 119 -6.99 14.32 0.94
C PHE A 119 -6.52 13.93 -0.46
N SER A 120 -7.42 13.95 -1.45
CA SER A 120 -7.11 13.61 -2.84
C SER A 120 -5.92 14.37 -3.45
N PRO A 121 -5.62 15.66 -3.10
CA PRO A 121 -4.46 16.35 -3.64
C PRO A 121 -3.12 15.74 -3.19
N TYR A 122 -3.09 15.02 -2.07
CA TYR A 122 -1.90 14.36 -1.52
C TYR A 122 -1.79 12.89 -1.95
N GLY A 123 -2.87 12.34 -2.54
CA GLY A 123 -2.92 11.01 -3.10
C GLY A 123 -4.11 10.17 -2.63
N SER A 124 -4.15 8.93 -3.09
CA SER A 124 -5.24 8.01 -2.76
C SER A 124 -5.18 7.58 -1.29
N VAL A 125 -6.35 7.60 -0.63
CA VAL A 125 -6.53 7.21 0.76
C VAL A 125 -7.77 6.34 0.91
N ASP A 126 -7.68 5.33 1.77
CA ASP A 126 -8.83 4.55 2.22
C ASP A 126 -9.26 5.04 3.60
N ILE A 127 -10.57 5.25 3.80
CA ILE A 127 -11.09 5.88 5.02
C ILE A 127 -12.09 4.95 5.70
N ARG A 128 -11.88 4.76 7.00
CA ARG A 128 -12.77 4.01 7.87
C ARG A 128 -13.26 4.93 8.99
N PRO A 129 -14.58 5.23 9.08
CA PRO A 129 -15.12 5.95 10.22
C PRO A 129 -14.98 5.08 11.49
N LEU A 130 -14.58 5.71 12.59
CA LEU A 130 -14.54 5.07 13.92
C LEU A 130 -15.74 5.52 14.75
N ASP A 131 -15.98 6.84 14.78
CA ASP A 131 -17.10 7.50 15.44
C ASP A 131 -17.56 8.69 14.59
N GLY A 132 -18.57 9.45 15.03
CA GLY A 132 -19.01 10.67 14.34
C GLY A 132 -17.96 11.79 14.24
N THR A 133 -16.91 11.77 15.07
CA THR A 133 -15.85 12.78 15.08
C THR A 133 -14.48 12.24 14.65
N HIS A 134 -14.33 10.92 14.51
CA HIS A 134 -13.03 10.26 14.37
C HIS A 134 -12.99 9.32 13.17
N PHE A 135 -11.93 9.42 12.39
CA PHE A 135 -11.72 8.60 11.21
C PHE A 135 -10.31 8.02 11.22
N LEU A 136 -10.21 6.80 10.73
CA LEU A 136 -8.96 6.12 10.47
C LEU A 136 -8.68 6.18 8.97
N VAL A 137 -7.48 6.60 8.61
CA VAL A 137 -7.12 6.84 7.21
C VAL A 137 -5.86 6.06 6.87
N ALA A 138 -5.97 5.19 5.87
CA ALA A 138 -4.84 4.45 5.31
C ALA A 138 -4.36 5.15 4.05
N ALA A 139 -3.20 5.79 4.13
CA ALA A 139 -2.55 6.40 2.98
C ALA A 139 -1.84 5.34 2.13
N HIS A 140 -1.88 5.49 0.81
CA HIS A 140 -1.21 4.55 -0.11
C HIS A 140 0.32 4.61 -0.05
N SER A 141 0.92 5.71 0.42
CA SER A 141 2.38 5.89 0.48
C SER A 141 2.84 6.75 1.67
N PHE A 142 4.10 6.60 2.07
CA PHE A 142 4.72 7.40 3.13
C PHE A 142 4.75 8.90 2.82
N TYR A 143 4.95 9.27 1.55
CA TYR A 143 4.90 10.67 1.11
C TYR A 143 3.51 11.26 1.31
N CYS A 144 2.48 10.55 0.82
CA CYS A 144 1.08 10.92 1.02
C CYS A 144 0.75 11.12 2.50
N ALA A 145 1.11 10.17 3.37
CA ALA A 145 0.87 10.28 4.80
C ALA A 145 1.56 11.51 5.43
N LYS A 146 2.82 11.75 5.06
CA LYS A 146 3.64 12.84 5.59
C LYS A 146 3.15 14.21 5.13
N ASP A 147 2.70 14.31 3.88
CA ASP A 147 2.22 15.57 3.32
C ASP A 147 0.85 15.95 3.90
N ILE A 148 -0.05 14.97 4.11
CA ILE A 148 -1.30 15.19 4.86
C ILE A 148 -0.98 15.68 6.28
N LEU A 149 -0.09 15.01 7.01
CA LEU A 149 0.28 15.42 8.36
C LEU A 149 0.85 16.84 8.43
N ARG A 150 1.65 17.24 7.43
CA ARG A 150 2.21 18.59 7.33
C ARG A 150 1.13 19.61 7.03
N ALA A 151 0.26 19.35 6.07
CA ALA A 151 -0.80 20.26 5.66
C ALA A 151 -1.80 20.54 6.79
N TYR A 152 -2.10 19.54 7.61
CA TYR A 152 -3.10 19.64 8.68
C TYR A 152 -2.51 19.93 10.07
N ARG A 153 -1.21 20.22 10.17
CA ARG A 153 -0.52 20.43 11.45
C ARG A 153 -1.10 21.58 12.27
N SER A 154 -1.50 22.67 11.61
CA SER A 154 -2.04 23.89 12.23
C SER A 154 -3.49 24.16 11.85
N HIS A 155 -4.21 23.16 11.34
CA HIS A 155 -5.57 23.33 10.87
C HIS A 155 -6.56 23.31 12.05
N LYS A 156 -7.40 24.36 12.16
CA LYS A 156 -8.27 24.55 13.34
C LYS A 156 -9.43 23.56 13.46
N LEU A 157 -9.91 23.03 12.34
CA LEU A 157 -11.14 22.24 12.27
C LEU A 157 -10.91 20.74 12.11
N ILE A 158 -9.71 20.35 11.69
CA ILE A 158 -9.35 18.97 11.31
C ILE A 158 -7.94 18.75 11.83
N HIS A 159 -7.80 17.81 12.75
CA HIS A 159 -6.52 17.46 13.32
C HIS A 159 -6.12 16.06 12.85
N VAL A 160 -4.91 15.92 12.32
CA VAL A 160 -4.41 14.65 11.79
C VAL A 160 -3.14 14.26 12.54
N THR A 161 -3.11 13.03 13.04
CA THR A 161 -1.95 12.45 13.74
C THR A 161 -1.72 11.01 13.32
N TYR A 162 -0.59 10.40 13.71
CA TYR A 162 -0.43 8.95 13.55
C TYR A 162 -1.32 8.20 14.54
N TYR A 163 -1.95 7.13 14.07
CA TYR A 163 -2.78 6.27 14.91
C TYR A 163 -1.94 5.51 15.93
N ASN A 164 -2.23 5.67 17.22
CA ASN A 164 -1.60 4.92 18.29
C ASN A 164 -2.67 4.12 19.04
N MET A 165 -2.53 2.79 19.08
CA MET A 165 -3.52 1.91 19.73
C MET A 165 -3.75 2.26 21.20
N TRP A 166 -2.70 2.60 21.95
CA TRP A 166 -2.80 2.91 23.38
C TRP A 166 -3.57 4.21 23.65
N LYS A 167 -3.46 5.18 22.74
CA LYS A 167 -4.11 6.50 22.88
C LYS A 167 -5.49 6.58 22.23
N HIS A 168 -5.73 5.81 21.17
CA HIS A 168 -6.90 6.00 20.30
C HIS A 168 -7.85 4.80 20.29
N SER A 169 -7.47 3.64 20.84
CA SER A 169 -8.39 2.51 20.99
C SER A 169 -9.13 2.57 22.31
N ARG A 170 -10.45 2.77 22.26
CA ARG A 170 -11.32 2.74 23.46
C ARG A 170 -11.25 1.41 24.20
N ALA A 171 -11.20 0.29 23.46
CA ALA A 171 -11.13 -1.03 24.06
C ALA A 171 -9.86 -1.21 24.91
N VAL A 172 -8.71 -0.76 24.37
CA VAL A 172 -7.43 -0.82 25.09
C VAL A 172 -7.44 0.09 26.32
N GLN A 173 -7.99 1.29 26.20
CA GLN A 173 -8.11 2.21 27.33
C GLN A 173 -9.00 1.63 28.43
N VAL A 174 -10.16 1.06 28.10
CA VAL A 174 -11.04 0.43 29.09
C VAL A 174 -10.33 -0.72 29.78
N LEU A 175 -9.64 -1.60 29.03
CA LEU A 175 -8.87 -2.70 29.62
C LEU A 175 -7.76 -2.23 30.56
N LEU A 176 -7.07 -1.14 30.20
CA LEU A 176 -6.06 -0.53 31.08
C LEU A 176 -6.70 0.02 32.35
N TRP A 177 -7.80 0.77 32.23
CA TRP A 177 -8.49 1.35 33.38
C TRP A 177 -9.08 0.29 34.32
N THR A 178 -9.65 -0.79 33.77
CA THR A 178 -10.16 -1.90 34.59
C THR A 178 -9.02 -2.65 35.28
N SER A 179 -7.92 -2.93 34.57
CA SER A 179 -6.74 -3.57 35.15
C SER A 179 -6.14 -2.75 36.30
N ILE A 180 -6.04 -1.42 36.14
CA ILE A 180 -5.56 -0.53 37.18
C ILE A 180 -6.51 -0.54 38.39
N SER A 181 -7.82 -0.46 38.13
CA SER A 181 -8.84 -0.44 39.18
C SER A 181 -8.83 -1.72 40.02
N VAL A 182 -8.74 -2.89 39.36
CA VAL A 182 -8.65 -4.20 40.04
C VAL A 182 -7.36 -4.31 40.86
N SER A 183 -6.24 -3.80 40.33
CA SER A 183 -4.95 -3.83 41.04
C SER A 183 -4.98 -2.97 42.31
N ILE A 184 -5.54 -1.75 42.24
CA ILE A 184 -5.67 -0.85 43.39
C ILE A 184 -6.56 -1.47 44.47
N LEU A 185 -7.69 -2.07 44.08
CA LEU A 185 -8.60 -2.75 45.01
C LEU A 185 -7.92 -3.96 45.68
N GLY A 186 -7.19 -4.78 44.91
CA GLY A 186 -6.45 -5.92 45.44
C GLY A 186 -5.38 -5.51 46.46
N ILE A 187 -4.61 -4.47 46.16
CA ILE A 187 -3.58 -3.94 47.08
C ILE A 187 -4.25 -3.39 48.36
N GLY A 188 -5.32 -2.59 48.24
CA GLY A 188 -6.06 -2.07 49.38
C GLY A 188 -6.58 -3.18 50.30
N TRP A 189 -7.12 -4.26 49.72
CA TRP A 189 -7.59 -5.42 50.48
C TRP A 189 -6.46 -6.11 51.27
N THR A 190 -5.29 -6.27 50.67
CA THR A 190 -4.14 -6.88 51.36
C THR A 190 -3.58 -6.03 52.51
N PHE A 191 -3.68 -4.70 52.41
CA PHE A 191 -3.25 -3.79 53.48
C PHE A 191 -4.29 -3.70 54.61
N LEU A 192 -5.59 -3.67 54.30
CA LEU A 192 -6.65 -3.70 55.32
C LEU A 192 -6.72 -5.06 56.04
N GLY A 193 -6.53 -6.17 55.32
CA GLY A 193 -6.53 -7.52 55.90
C GLY A 193 -5.33 -7.83 56.81
N LYS A 194 -4.28 -6.99 56.80
CA LYS A 194 -3.12 -7.08 57.70
C LYS A 194 -3.27 -6.24 58.97
N SER A 195 -4.34 -5.44 59.08
CA SER A 195 -4.62 -4.56 60.22
C SER A 195 -5.68 -5.12 61.18
N SER A 196 -6.15 -6.35 60.96
CA SER A 196 -7.00 -7.12 61.88
C SER A 196 -6.26 -8.37 62.35
#